data_AF-A0A8C8ZWD6-F1
#
_entry.id   AF-A0A8C8ZWD6-F1
#
_cell.length_a   1.000
_cell.length_b   1.000
_cell.length_c   1.000
_cell.angle_alpha   90.00
_cell.angle_beta   90.00
_cell.angle_gamma   90.00
#
_symmetry.space_group_name_H-M   'P 1'
#
loop_
_entity.id
_entity.type
_entity.pdbx_description
1 polymer ?
#
loop_
_entity_poly.entity_id
_entity_poly.type
_entity_poly.pdbx_seq_one_letter_code
_entity_poly.pdbx_strand_id
1 'polypeptide(L)'
;VIDWYVNGVNYFTDLWNVMDTLGIFYFIAGIVFRLHSSNKTSLYSGRVIFCLDYIIFTLRLIHIFTVSRNLGPKIIMLQRMLIDVFFFLFLFAVWMVAFGVARQGILRQNEHRWRWIFRSVIYEPYLAMFGQVPSDVDGTTYDFSHCTFTGNESKPLCVELDEQNLPRFPEWITIPLVCIYMLSTNILLVNLLVAMFGYTVGTVQENNDQVWKFQRYFLVQEYCSRLNIPFPFVIFAYFYMVVKKCFKCCCKERNSESSVCCEWFVHLCLGSQQ
;
A
#
# COMPACT_ATOMS: atom_id res chain seq x y z
N VAL A 1 -21.59 -17.16 -23.08
CA VAL A 1 -21.92 -16.41 -21.84
C VAL A 1 -21.13 -16.95 -20.66
N ILE A 2 -21.13 -18.26 -20.41
CA ILE A 2 -20.36 -18.90 -19.33
C ILE A 2 -18.84 -18.68 -19.50
N ASP A 3 -18.27 -18.89 -20.70
CA ASP A 3 -16.83 -18.61 -20.96
C ASP A 3 -16.43 -17.13 -20.76
N TRP A 4 -17.34 -16.20 -21.06
CA TRP A 4 -17.09 -14.77 -20.86
C TRP A 4 -17.08 -14.41 -19.37
N TYR A 5 -17.97 -15.04 -18.59
CA TYR A 5 -18.05 -14.87 -17.15
C TYR A 5 -16.84 -15.50 -16.44
N VAL A 6 -16.44 -16.72 -16.83
CA VAL A 6 -15.28 -17.43 -16.28
C VAL A 6 -13.97 -16.68 -16.58
N ASN A 7 -13.79 -16.16 -17.80
CA ASN A 7 -12.62 -15.34 -18.13
C ASN A 7 -12.62 -13.98 -17.42
N GLY A 8 -13.80 -13.39 -17.19
CA GLY A 8 -13.93 -12.16 -16.40
C GLY A 8 -13.55 -12.37 -14.93
N VAL A 9 -14.02 -13.46 -14.31
CA VAL A 9 -13.69 -13.80 -12.92
C VAL A 9 -12.18 -14.07 -12.77
N ASN A 10 -11.57 -14.82 -13.70
CA ASN A 10 -10.12 -15.04 -13.70
C ASN A 10 -9.30 -13.75 -13.91
N TYR A 11 -9.87 -12.74 -14.58
CA TYR A 11 -9.22 -11.44 -14.70
C TYR A 11 -9.23 -10.66 -13.37
N PHE A 12 -10.33 -10.76 -12.60
CA PHE A 12 -10.48 -10.09 -11.31
C PHE A 12 -9.79 -10.83 -10.13
N THR A 13 -9.31 -12.05 -10.31
CA THR A 13 -8.52 -12.73 -9.26
C THR A 13 -7.10 -12.18 -9.13
N ASP A 14 -6.56 -11.56 -10.19
CA ASP A 14 -5.24 -10.93 -10.13
C ASP A 14 -5.33 -9.56 -9.44
N LEU A 15 -4.66 -9.42 -8.28
CA LEU A 15 -4.61 -8.18 -7.50
C LEU A 15 -4.18 -6.97 -8.35
N TRP A 16 -3.27 -7.17 -9.30
CA TRP A 16 -2.78 -6.14 -10.21
C TRP A 16 -3.86 -5.64 -11.17
N ASN A 17 -4.71 -6.53 -11.68
CA ASN A 17 -5.81 -6.17 -12.57
C ASN A 17 -6.95 -5.49 -11.79
N VAL A 18 -7.16 -5.88 -10.54
CA VAL A 18 -8.08 -5.19 -9.62
C VAL A 18 -7.60 -3.75 -9.37
N MET A 19 -6.32 -3.53 -9.06
CA MET A 19 -5.77 -2.19 -8.88
C MET A 19 -5.89 -1.33 -10.13
N ASP A 20 -5.63 -1.88 -11.32
CA ASP A 20 -5.80 -1.17 -12.60
C ASP A 20 -7.26 -0.77 -12.83
N THR A 21 -8.20 -1.67 -12.55
CA THR A 21 -9.63 -1.41 -12.70
C THR A 21 -10.09 -0.31 -11.73
N LEU A 22 -9.59 -0.34 -10.49
CA LEU A 22 -9.85 0.70 -9.50
C LEU A 22 -9.28 2.06 -9.93
N GLY A 23 -8.06 2.11 -10.47
CA GLY A 23 -7.47 3.35 -11.01
C GLY A 23 -8.31 3.94 -12.15
N ILE A 24 -8.70 3.13 -13.12
CA ILE A 24 -9.57 3.60 -14.23
C ILE A 24 -10.91 4.12 -13.68
N PHE A 25 -11.50 3.44 -12.70
CA PHE A 25 -12.74 3.88 -12.06
C PHE A 25 -12.59 5.24 -11.35
N TYR A 26 -11.53 5.43 -10.54
CA TYR A 26 -11.26 6.70 -9.87
C TYR A 26 -10.96 7.83 -10.84
N PHE A 27 -10.23 7.54 -11.93
CA PHE A 27 -9.97 8.50 -12.99
C PHE A 27 -11.26 9.00 -13.65
N ILE A 28 -12.18 8.08 -14.01
CA ILE A 28 -13.48 8.42 -14.59
C ILE A 28 -14.31 9.23 -13.58
N ALA A 29 -14.36 8.80 -12.31
CA ALA A 29 -15.07 9.53 -11.27
C ALA A 29 -14.52 10.96 -11.11
N GLY A 30 -13.19 11.13 -11.10
CA GLY A 30 -12.53 12.44 -11.05
C GLY A 30 -12.90 13.33 -12.23
N ILE A 31 -12.98 12.77 -13.45
CA ILE A 31 -13.44 13.50 -14.65
C ILE A 31 -14.89 13.94 -14.49
N VAL A 32 -15.79 13.07 -14.03
CA VAL A 32 -17.21 13.39 -13.83
C VAL A 32 -17.37 14.54 -12.82
N PHE A 33 -16.68 14.49 -11.68
CA PHE A 33 -16.71 15.57 -10.69
C PHE A 33 -16.11 16.88 -11.21
N ARG A 34 -15.14 16.81 -12.12
CA ARG A 34 -14.54 17.98 -12.77
C ARG A 34 -15.44 18.59 -13.85
N LEU A 35 -16.15 17.78 -14.62
CA LEU A 35 -17.11 18.23 -15.63
C LEU A 35 -18.34 18.88 -14.98
N HIS A 36 -18.70 18.45 -13.77
CA HIS A 36 -19.73 19.09 -12.95
C HIS A 36 -19.19 20.36 -12.25
N SER A 37 -18.70 21.30 -13.06
CA SER A 37 -17.97 22.53 -12.65
C SER A 37 -18.85 23.56 -11.92
N SER A 38 -20.17 23.33 -11.84
CA SER A 38 -21.11 24.29 -11.26
C SER A 38 -20.94 24.51 -9.76
N ASN A 39 -20.29 23.59 -9.03
CA ASN A 39 -20.13 23.64 -7.57
C ASN A 39 -18.65 23.67 -7.14
N LYS A 40 -18.23 24.67 -6.35
CA LYS A 40 -16.85 24.79 -5.81
C LYS A 40 -16.42 23.54 -5.01
N THR A 41 -17.34 22.93 -4.26
CA THR A 41 -17.08 21.69 -3.50
C THR A 41 -16.76 20.52 -4.42
N SER A 42 -17.46 20.39 -5.57
CA SER A 42 -17.23 19.33 -6.56
C SER A 42 -15.83 19.43 -7.18
N LEU A 43 -15.36 20.64 -7.45
CA LEU A 43 -14.03 20.88 -7.99
C LEU A 43 -12.92 20.48 -7.01
N TYR A 44 -13.11 20.75 -5.70
CA TYR A 44 -12.17 20.31 -4.67
C TYR A 44 -12.16 18.78 -4.55
N SER A 45 -13.33 18.14 -4.47
CA SER A 45 -13.44 16.68 -4.42
C SER A 45 -12.80 16.01 -5.64
N GLY A 46 -13.04 16.54 -6.85
CA GLY A 46 -12.41 16.04 -8.08
C GLY A 46 -10.89 16.14 -8.04
N ARG A 47 -10.32 17.23 -7.49
CA ARG A 47 -8.87 17.37 -7.29
C ARG A 47 -8.32 16.32 -6.34
N VAL A 48 -8.98 16.09 -5.20
CA VAL A 48 -8.56 15.07 -4.22
C VAL A 48 -8.59 13.67 -4.85
N ILE A 49 -9.63 13.35 -5.63
CA ILE A 49 -9.73 12.07 -6.34
C ILE A 49 -8.58 11.89 -7.33
N PHE A 50 -8.24 12.90 -8.13
CA PHE A 50 -7.07 12.81 -9.03
C PHE A 50 -5.74 12.65 -8.29
N CYS A 51 -5.57 13.26 -7.11
CA CYS A 51 -4.37 13.06 -6.30
C CYS A 51 -4.25 11.63 -5.79
N LEU A 52 -5.36 11.02 -5.34
CA LEU A 52 -5.39 9.62 -4.91
C LEU A 52 -5.18 8.65 -6.10
N ASP A 53 -5.80 8.95 -7.23
CA ASP A 53 -5.66 8.20 -8.48
C ASP A 53 -4.20 8.19 -8.98
N TYR A 54 -3.52 9.34 -8.91
CA TYR A 54 -2.09 9.42 -9.22
C TYR A 54 -1.25 8.46 -8.37
N ILE A 55 -1.55 8.30 -7.07
CA ILE A 55 -0.86 7.32 -6.20
C ILE A 55 -1.06 5.91 -6.75
N ILE A 56 -2.29 5.51 -7.09
CA ILE A 56 -2.59 4.19 -7.66
C ILE A 56 -1.82 3.98 -8.98
N PHE A 57 -1.82 4.96 -9.88
CA PHE A 57 -1.06 4.89 -11.13
C PHE A 57 0.46 4.83 -10.91
N THR A 58 1.00 5.49 -9.89
CA THR A 58 2.43 5.35 -9.55
C THR A 58 2.75 3.97 -8.98
N LEU A 59 1.85 3.36 -8.21
CA LEU A 59 2.01 1.96 -7.76
C LEU A 59 2.04 0.98 -8.94
N ARG A 60 1.35 1.28 -10.05
CA ARG A 60 1.43 0.48 -11.29
C ARG A 60 2.85 0.49 -11.89
N LEU A 61 3.63 1.55 -11.71
CA LEU A 61 5.02 1.57 -12.16
C LEU A 61 5.86 0.49 -11.45
N ILE A 62 5.53 0.14 -10.20
CA ILE A 62 6.21 -0.94 -9.47
C ILE A 62 6.03 -2.27 -10.22
N HIS A 63 4.83 -2.57 -10.72
CA HIS A 63 4.57 -3.75 -11.56
C HIS A 63 5.30 -3.70 -12.92
N ILE A 64 5.52 -2.51 -13.48
CA ILE A 64 6.37 -2.39 -14.67
C ILE A 64 7.84 -2.66 -14.30
N PHE A 65 8.29 -2.26 -13.12
CA PHE A 65 9.65 -2.53 -12.66
C PHE A 65 9.87 -3.97 -12.19
N THR A 66 8.82 -4.75 -11.91
CA THR A 66 8.97 -6.19 -11.59
C THR A 66 9.55 -6.99 -12.75
N VAL A 67 9.40 -6.49 -13.97
CA VAL A 67 10.00 -7.03 -15.20
C VAL A 67 11.52 -6.87 -15.24
N SER A 68 12.06 -5.86 -14.54
CA SER A 68 13.48 -5.52 -14.67
C SER A 68 14.38 -6.59 -14.03
N ARG A 69 15.51 -6.88 -14.69
CA ARG A 69 16.49 -7.89 -14.24
C ARG A 69 17.03 -7.64 -12.82
N ASN A 70 17.17 -6.38 -12.43
CA ASN A 70 17.82 -6.00 -11.17
C ASN A 70 16.83 -5.67 -10.05
N LEU A 71 15.64 -5.13 -10.37
CA LEU A 71 14.63 -4.74 -9.37
C LEU A 71 13.54 -5.80 -9.22
N GLY A 72 13.27 -6.61 -10.25
CA GLY A 72 12.22 -7.63 -10.24
C GLY A 72 12.30 -8.61 -9.09
N PRO A 73 13.43 -9.34 -8.94
CA PRO A 73 13.59 -10.28 -7.84
C PRO A 73 13.50 -9.62 -6.46
N LYS A 74 13.99 -8.38 -6.31
CA LYS A 74 13.88 -7.62 -5.06
C LYS A 74 12.42 -7.26 -4.73
N ILE A 75 11.62 -6.88 -5.73
CA ILE A 75 10.20 -6.57 -5.53
C ILE A 75 9.41 -7.83 -5.17
N ILE A 76 9.71 -9.00 -5.77
CA ILE A 76 9.05 -10.26 -5.44
C ILE A 76 9.38 -10.72 -4.03
N MET A 77 10.64 -10.54 -3.64
CA MET A 77 11.07 -10.78 -2.27
C MET A 77 10.30 -9.89 -1.28
N LEU A 78 10.16 -8.59 -1.58
CA LEU A 78 9.33 -7.67 -0.79
C LEU A 78 7.86 -8.12 -0.72
N GLN A 79 7.28 -8.55 -1.84
CA GLN A 79 5.89 -9.04 -1.87
C GLN A 79 5.69 -10.26 -0.98
N ARG A 80 6.66 -11.19 -0.94
CA ARG A 80 6.60 -12.36 -0.05
C ARG A 80 6.69 -11.97 1.42
N MET A 81 7.50 -10.96 1.74
CA MET A 81 7.61 -10.42 3.10
C MET A 81 6.34 -9.72 3.57
N LEU A 82 5.45 -9.26 2.69
CA LEU A 82 4.21 -8.60 3.10
C LEU A 82 3.31 -9.51 3.95
N ILE A 83 3.38 -10.83 3.76
CA ILE A 83 2.64 -11.80 4.60
C ILE A 83 3.20 -11.78 6.03
N ASP A 84 4.53 -11.79 6.17
CA ASP A 84 5.22 -11.69 7.46
C ASP A 84 4.90 -10.34 8.14
N VAL A 85 4.89 -9.25 7.37
CA VAL A 85 4.48 -7.92 7.85
C VAL A 85 3.05 -7.92 8.37
N PHE A 86 2.12 -8.55 7.65
CA PHE A 86 0.71 -8.56 8.06
C PHE A 86 0.53 -9.29 9.40
N PHE A 87 1.18 -10.45 9.57
CA PHE A 87 1.17 -11.18 10.83
C PHE A 87 1.78 -10.35 11.98
N PHE A 88 2.88 -9.67 11.72
CA PHE A 88 3.51 -8.79 12.68
C PHE A 88 2.64 -7.58 13.05
N LEU A 89 2.02 -6.92 12.05
CA LEU A 89 1.10 -5.80 12.26
C LEU A 89 -0.08 -6.22 13.13
N PHE A 90 -0.58 -7.45 13.01
CA PHE A 90 -1.61 -7.97 13.88
C PHE A 90 -1.16 -8.06 15.34
N LEU A 91 0.03 -8.64 15.61
CA LEU A 91 0.60 -8.70 16.97
C LEU A 91 0.83 -7.30 17.55
N PHE A 92 1.39 -6.39 16.74
CA PHE A 92 1.60 -5.00 17.11
C PHE A 92 0.30 -4.26 17.41
N ALA A 93 -0.75 -4.46 16.61
CA ALA A 93 -2.06 -3.83 16.82
C ALA A 93 -2.70 -4.28 18.14
N VAL A 94 -2.64 -5.58 18.47
CA VAL A 94 -3.14 -6.09 19.75
C VAL A 94 -2.41 -5.45 20.93
N TRP A 95 -1.08 -5.38 20.86
CA TRP A 95 -0.27 -4.77 21.91
C TRP A 95 -0.51 -3.26 22.04
N MET A 96 -0.58 -2.55 20.92
CA MET A 96 -0.86 -1.12 20.87
C MET A 96 -2.22 -0.78 21.48
N VAL A 97 -3.28 -1.52 21.11
CA VAL A 97 -4.62 -1.29 21.65
C VAL A 97 -4.67 -1.58 23.15
N ALA A 98 -4.03 -2.65 23.62
CA ALA A 98 -3.97 -2.96 25.04
C ALA A 98 -3.32 -1.82 25.85
N PHE A 99 -2.16 -1.35 25.41
CA PHE A 99 -1.47 -0.22 26.04
C PHE A 99 -2.28 1.09 25.93
N GLY A 100 -2.82 1.40 24.76
CA GLY A 100 -3.56 2.63 24.51
C GLY A 100 -4.84 2.73 25.35
N VAL A 101 -5.60 1.63 25.47
CA VAL A 101 -6.80 1.57 26.32
C VAL A 101 -6.43 1.68 27.80
N ALA A 102 -5.39 0.97 28.25
CA ALA A 102 -4.92 1.04 29.63
C ALA A 102 -4.48 2.46 30.00
N ARG A 103 -3.65 3.09 29.17
CA ARG A 103 -3.17 4.46 29.36
C ARG A 103 -4.32 5.48 29.39
N GLN A 104 -5.24 5.40 28.42
CA GLN A 104 -6.39 6.30 28.37
C GLN A 104 -7.29 6.14 29.61
N GLY A 105 -7.53 4.91 30.06
CA GLY A 105 -8.37 4.63 31.23
C GLY A 105 -7.74 5.01 32.58
N ILE A 106 -6.41 5.01 32.68
CA ILE A 106 -5.69 5.42 33.91
C ILE A 106 -5.62 6.95 34.02
N LEU A 107 -5.38 7.65 32.91
CA LEU A 107 -5.02 9.07 32.94
C LEU A 107 -6.20 10.03 32.79
N ARG A 108 -7.29 9.63 32.15
CA ARG A 108 -8.38 10.54 31.77
C ARG A 108 -9.74 9.99 32.21
N GLN A 109 -10.62 10.92 32.55
CA GLN A 109 -12.03 10.61 32.84
C GLN A 109 -12.80 10.23 31.58
N ASN A 110 -14.05 9.79 31.77
CA ASN A 110 -14.91 9.27 30.71
C ASN A 110 -15.11 10.30 29.58
N GLU A 111 -14.49 10.04 28.43
CA GLU A 111 -14.54 10.87 27.23
C GLU A 111 -15.58 10.29 26.26
N HIS A 112 -16.61 11.05 25.90
CA HIS A 112 -17.65 10.58 24.97
C HIS A 112 -17.31 10.81 23.48
N ARG A 113 -16.26 11.57 23.20
CA ARG A 113 -15.88 11.98 21.84
C ARG A 113 -15.01 10.90 21.17
N TRP A 114 -15.64 10.02 20.39
CA TRP A 114 -14.98 8.91 19.68
C TRP A 114 -13.70 9.29 18.90
N ARG A 115 -13.66 10.46 18.24
CA ARG A 115 -12.46 10.91 17.50
C ARG A 115 -11.25 11.12 18.42
N TRP A 116 -11.48 11.66 19.61
CA TRP A 116 -10.43 11.89 20.60
C TRP A 116 -10.00 10.57 21.25
N ILE A 117 -10.95 9.68 21.55
CA ILE A 117 -10.63 8.32 22.03
C ILE A 117 -9.75 7.59 21.03
N PHE A 118 -10.11 7.61 19.74
CA PHE A 118 -9.32 6.97 18.69
C PHE A 118 -7.91 7.57 18.59
N ARG A 119 -7.79 8.90 18.67
CA ARG A 119 -6.50 9.58 18.66
C ARG A 119 -5.62 9.16 19.83
N SER A 120 -6.16 9.08 21.05
CA SER A 120 -5.36 8.77 22.23
C SER A 120 -5.10 7.27 22.42
N VAL A 121 -5.99 6.39 21.96
CA VAL A 121 -5.82 4.92 22.08
C VAL A 121 -4.95 4.34 20.96
N ILE A 122 -5.00 4.91 19.74
CA ILE A 122 -4.31 4.33 18.58
C ILE A 122 -3.19 5.25 18.09
N TYR A 123 -3.51 6.51 17.79
CA TYR A 123 -2.56 7.40 17.13
C TYR A 123 -1.38 7.80 18.04
N GLU A 124 -1.64 8.15 19.30
CA GLU A 124 -0.58 8.49 20.26
C GLU A 124 0.37 7.30 20.54
N PRO A 125 -0.09 6.08 20.87
CA PRO A 125 0.78 4.91 21.01
C PRO A 125 1.56 4.53 19.74
N TYR A 126 0.95 4.72 18.57
CA TYR A 126 1.63 4.51 17.29
C TYR A 126 2.80 5.49 17.10
N LEU A 127 2.61 6.78 17.42
CA LEU A 127 3.69 7.77 17.38
C LEU A 127 4.77 7.49 18.43
N ALA A 128 4.37 7.02 19.62
CA ALA A 128 5.28 6.63 20.66
C ALA A 128 6.28 5.60 20.16
N MET A 129 5.86 4.56 19.42
CA MET A 129 6.78 3.58 18.80
C MET A 129 7.95 4.25 18.04
N PHE A 130 7.70 5.32 17.29
CA PHE A 130 8.74 6.03 16.54
C PHE A 130 9.60 6.99 17.39
N GLY A 131 9.43 7.02 18.71
CA GLY A 131 10.17 7.86 19.62
C GLY A 131 9.48 9.18 19.98
N GLN A 132 8.26 9.44 19.52
CA GLN A 132 7.49 10.61 19.92
C GLN A 132 6.71 10.34 21.20
N VAL A 133 7.32 10.63 22.35
CA VAL A 133 6.69 10.43 23.66
C VAL A 133 5.62 11.51 23.90
N PRO A 134 4.41 11.13 24.34
CA PRO A 134 3.37 12.09 24.64
C PRO A 134 3.71 12.90 25.91
N SER A 135 3.39 14.20 25.88
CA SER A 135 3.75 15.17 26.92
C SER A 135 2.93 15.09 28.21
N ASP A 136 1.94 14.19 28.27
CA ASP A 136 1.07 13.95 29.42
C ASP A 136 1.56 12.84 30.37
N VAL A 137 2.78 12.34 30.12
CA VAL A 137 3.43 11.29 30.94
C VAL A 137 4.24 11.89 32.08
N ASP A 138 4.80 13.08 31.87
CA ASP A 138 5.69 13.79 32.78
C ASP A 138 5.04 15.13 33.17
N GLY A 139 4.80 15.33 34.47
CA GLY A 139 4.11 16.52 34.98
C GLY A 139 4.92 17.80 34.81
N THR A 140 6.23 17.70 34.61
CA THR A 140 7.08 18.87 34.32
C THR A 140 6.94 19.36 32.89
N THR A 141 6.59 18.46 31.96
CA THR A 141 6.41 18.77 30.53
C THR A 141 4.94 19.02 30.18
N TYR A 142 4.02 18.80 31.13
CA TYR A 142 2.59 18.94 30.91
C TYR A 142 2.14 20.41 30.96
N ASP A 143 1.75 20.95 29.80
CA ASP A 143 1.19 22.30 29.69
C ASP A 143 -0.35 22.27 29.70
N PHE A 144 -0.93 22.84 30.76
CA PHE A 144 -2.38 23.02 30.93
C PHE A 144 -3.01 23.91 29.85
N SER A 145 -2.23 24.73 29.15
CA SER A 145 -2.72 25.56 28.04
C SER A 145 -3.22 24.72 26.86
N HIS A 146 -2.76 23.47 26.73
CA HIS A 146 -3.08 22.57 25.63
C HIS A 146 -4.29 21.66 25.90
N CYS A 147 -4.90 21.68 27.09
CA CYS A 147 -6.03 20.82 27.44
C CYS A 147 -7.25 21.61 27.97
N THR A 148 -8.40 20.94 28.10
CA THR A 148 -9.62 21.51 28.69
C THR A 148 -10.36 20.48 29.54
N PHE A 149 -10.84 20.87 30.71
CA PHE A 149 -11.59 19.99 31.63
C PHE A 149 -12.99 19.62 31.13
N THR A 150 -13.66 20.53 30.42
CA THR A 150 -14.99 20.30 29.84
C THR A 150 -14.94 19.68 28.44
N GLY A 151 -13.74 19.59 27.85
CA GLY A 151 -13.52 19.17 26.47
C GLY A 151 -14.02 20.20 25.44
N ASN A 152 -13.14 20.66 24.55
CA ASN A 152 -13.51 21.49 23.41
C ASN A 152 -13.10 20.80 22.10
N GLU A 153 -13.75 21.08 20.96
CA GLU A 153 -13.43 20.45 19.67
C GLU A 153 -11.94 20.58 19.29
N SER A 154 -11.28 21.65 19.74
CA SER A 154 -9.87 21.93 19.45
C SER A 154 -8.87 21.31 20.44
N LYS A 155 -9.29 20.87 21.63
CA LYS A 155 -8.37 20.46 22.72
C LYS A 155 -8.79 19.12 23.38
N PRO A 156 -7.81 18.25 23.73
CA PRO A 156 -8.08 17.02 24.47
C PRO A 156 -8.55 17.32 25.90
N LEU A 157 -9.15 16.30 26.52
CA LEU A 157 -9.42 16.31 27.96
C LEU A 157 -8.10 16.34 28.73
N CYS A 158 -8.04 17.12 29.81
CA CYS A 158 -6.90 17.10 30.71
C CYS A 158 -6.80 15.75 31.44
N VAL A 159 -5.60 15.42 31.92
CA VAL A 159 -5.42 14.31 32.86
C VAL A 159 -6.22 14.56 34.14
N GLU A 160 -6.60 13.51 34.87
CA GLU A 160 -7.28 13.69 36.15
C GLU A 160 -6.32 14.29 37.19
N LEU A 161 -6.71 15.42 37.79
CA LEU A 161 -5.94 16.08 38.83
C LEU A 161 -6.53 15.86 40.22
N ASP A 162 -5.65 15.92 41.21
CA ASP A 162 -6.00 15.96 42.62
C ASP A 162 -6.24 17.39 43.12
N GLU A 163 -6.69 17.56 44.37
CA GLU A 163 -7.04 18.86 44.97
C GLU A 163 -5.90 19.90 44.96
N GLN A 164 -4.66 19.45 44.78
CA GLN A 164 -3.44 20.26 44.73
C GLN A 164 -3.02 20.66 43.30
N ASN A 165 -3.85 20.42 42.29
CA ASN A 165 -3.51 20.59 40.87
C ASN A 165 -2.30 19.76 40.42
N LEU A 166 -2.13 18.56 40.98
CA LEU A 166 -1.15 17.56 40.54
C LEU A 166 -1.87 16.39 39.85
N PRO A 167 -1.25 15.71 38.86
CA PRO A 167 -1.84 14.50 38.29
C PRO A 167 -2.13 13.48 39.39
N ARG A 168 -3.38 13.00 39.44
CA ARG A 168 -3.85 12.07 40.47
C ARG A 168 -3.14 10.72 40.41
N PHE A 169 -2.75 10.29 39.21
CA PHE A 169 -2.00 9.07 39.02
C PHE A 169 -0.49 9.33 39.08
N PRO A 170 0.29 8.56 39.85
CA PRO A 170 1.69 8.90 40.08
C PRO A 170 2.57 8.73 38.83
N GLU A 171 3.39 9.74 38.54
CA GLU A 171 4.29 9.76 37.39
C GLU A 171 5.34 8.63 37.42
N TRP A 172 5.75 8.22 38.63
CA TRP A 172 6.66 7.09 38.80
C TRP A 172 6.06 5.75 38.35
N ILE A 173 4.76 5.67 38.05
CA ILE A 173 4.13 4.51 37.42
C ILE A 173 3.94 4.74 35.91
N THR A 174 3.50 5.94 35.50
CA THR A 174 3.26 6.26 34.08
C THR A 174 4.54 6.20 33.25
N ILE A 175 5.65 6.72 33.79
CA ILE A 175 6.94 6.75 33.12
C ILE A 175 7.44 5.32 32.85
N PRO A 176 7.53 4.41 33.85
CA PRO A 176 7.85 3.01 33.59
C PRO A 176 6.89 2.30 32.63
N LEU A 177 5.59 2.57 32.72
CA LEU A 177 4.58 1.97 31.83
C LEU A 177 4.89 2.30 30.36
N VAL A 178 5.18 3.57 30.06
CA VAL A 178 5.55 4.02 28.72
C VAL A 178 6.93 3.48 28.32
N CYS A 179 7.91 3.46 29.23
CA CYS A 179 9.23 2.88 28.97
C CYS A 179 9.16 1.38 28.64
N ILE A 180 8.35 0.60 29.35
CA ILE A 180 8.13 -0.83 29.07
C ILE A 180 7.48 -1.00 27.70
N TYR A 181 6.46 -0.19 27.39
CA TYR A 181 5.84 -0.19 26.07
C TYR A 181 6.88 0.09 24.97
N MET A 182 7.62 1.19 25.09
CA MET A 182 8.67 1.58 24.14
C MET A 182 9.74 0.51 23.97
N LEU A 183 10.19 -0.09 25.06
CA LEU A 183 11.17 -1.16 25.04
C LEU A 183 10.61 -2.40 24.34
N SER A 184 9.38 -2.79 24.65
CA SER A 184 8.73 -3.94 24.00
C SER A 184 8.53 -3.72 22.50
N THR A 185 8.10 -2.53 22.07
CA THR A 185 7.89 -2.26 20.64
C THR A 185 9.21 -2.13 19.89
N ASN A 186 10.18 -1.38 20.43
CA ASN A 186 11.39 -1.05 19.69
C ASN A 186 12.49 -2.12 19.82
N ILE A 187 12.59 -2.81 20.96
CA ILE A 187 13.62 -3.82 21.17
C ILE A 187 13.10 -5.23 20.87
N LEU A 188 11.83 -5.55 21.17
CA LEU A 188 11.32 -6.91 20.92
C LEU A 188 10.67 -6.99 19.54
N LEU A 189 9.65 -6.17 19.29
CA LEU A 189 8.83 -6.29 18.07
C LEU A 189 9.63 -5.89 16.81
N VAL A 190 10.24 -4.70 16.78
CA VAL A 190 11.01 -4.26 15.59
C VAL A 190 12.19 -5.19 15.28
N ASN A 191 12.94 -5.64 16.28
CA ASN A 191 14.07 -6.56 16.05
C ASN A 191 13.62 -7.94 15.58
N LEU A 192 12.47 -8.44 16.06
CA LEU A 192 11.89 -9.68 15.55
C LEU A 192 11.43 -9.50 14.10
N LEU A 193 10.85 -8.36 13.72
CA LEU A 193 10.49 -8.06 12.33
C LEU A 193 11.73 -8.04 11.43
N VAL A 194 12.81 -7.40 11.87
CA VAL A 194 14.09 -7.40 11.14
C VAL A 194 14.65 -8.82 10.99
N ALA A 195 14.56 -9.65 12.03
CA ALA A 195 15.00 -11.05 11.96
C ALA A 195 14.17 -11.88 10.97
N MET A 196 12.84 -11.72 10.97
CA MET A 196 11.95 -12.40 10.03
C MET A 196 12.20 -11.93 8.59
N PHE A 197 12.39 -10.63 8.37
CA PHE A 197 12.81 -10.13 7.07
C PHE A 197 14.16 -10.69 6.64
N GLY A 198 15.15 -10.77 7.54
CA GLY A 198 16.44 -11.40 7.26
C GLY A 198 16.30 -12.86 6.81
N TYR A 199 15.45 -13.63 7.48
CA TYR A 199 15.16 -15.02 7.12
C TYR A 199 14.47 -15.15 5.74
N THR A 200 13.44 -14.34 5.49
CA THR A 200 12.72 -14.34 4.20
C THR A 200 13.60 -13.81 3.07
N VAL A 201 14.48 -12.83 3.32
CA VAL A 201 15.48 -12.34 2.35
C VAL A 201 16.43 -13.49 2.01
N GLY A 202 16.99 -14.16 3.02
CA GLY A 202 17.97 -15.22 2.84
C GLY A 202 17.42 -16.41 2.04
N THR A 203 16.25 -16.91 2.41
CA THR A 203 15.59 -18.05 1.73
C THR A 203 15.19 -17.73 0.28
N VAL A 204 14.77 -16.48 0.00
CA VAL A 204 14.47 -16.04 -1.38
C VAL A 204 15.76 -15.78 -2.19
N GLN A 205 16.84 -15.34 -1.55
CA GLN A 205 18.13 -15.09 -2.19
C GLN A 205 18.87 -16.39 -2.58
N GLU A 206 18.75 -17.47 -1.80
CA GLU A 206 19.32 -18.79 -2.14
C GLU A 206 18.73 -19.39 -3.43
N ASN A 207 17.53 -18.96 -3.84
CA ASN A 207 16.84 -19.40 -5.06
C ASN A 207 16.86 -18.36 -6.19
N ASN A 208 17.58 -17.25 -6.03
CA ASN A 208 17.43 -16.06 -6.88
C ASN A 208 17.81 -16.32 -8.35
N ASP A 209 18.78 -17.21 -8.61
CA ASP A 209 19.19 -17.58 -9.97
C ASP A 209 18.11 -18.36 -10.75
N GLN A 210 17.35 -19.22 -10.08
CA GLN A 210 16.24 -19.96 -10.70
C GLN A 210 15.05 -19.04 -10.94
N VAL A 211 14.72 -18.20 -9.96
CA VAL A 211 13.65 -17.18 -10.06
C VAL A 211 13.95 -16.22 -11.21
N TRP A 212 15.18 -15.71 -11.31
CA TRP A 212 15.60 -14.81 -12.38
C TRP A 212 15.48 -15.45 -13.77
N LYS A 213 15.93 -16.71 -13.92
CA LYS A 213 15.82 -17.45 -15.19
C LYS A 213 14.37 -17.68 -15.60
N PHE A 214 13.50 -18.02 -14.65
CA PHE A 214 12.07 -18.24 -14.89
C PHE A 214 11.33 -16.94 -15.26
N GLN A 215 11.65 -15.84 -14.58
CA GLN A 215 11.08 -14.52 -14.88
C GLN A 215 11.49 -14.00 -16.26
N ARG A 216 12.74 -14.22 -16.68
CA ARG A 216 13.21 -13.85 -18.01
C ARG A 216 12.42 -14.58 -19.10
N TYR A 217 12.10 -15.86 -18.89
CA TYR A 217 11.30 -16.62 -19.85
C TYR A 217 9.90 -16.02 -20.04
N PHE A 218 9.17 -15.79 -18.94
CA PHE A 218 7.84 -15.18 -18.99
C PHE A 218 7.85 -13.80 -19.62
N LEU A 219 8.87 -13.00 -19.30
CA LEU A 219 9.01 -11.67 -19.87
C LEU A 219 9.18 -11.70 -21.38
N VAL A 220 10.10 -12.53 -21.86
CA VAL A 220 10.36 -12.65 -23.30
C VAL A 220 9.11 -13.19 -23.99
N GLN A 221 8.42 -14.18 -23.40
CA GLN A 221 7.17 -14.70 -23.93
C GLN A 221 6.08 -13.62 -24.03
N GLU A 222 5.90 -12.78 -23.00
CA GLU A 222 4.89 -11.72 -23.02
C GLU A 222 5.25 -10.61 -24.01
N TYR A 223 6.49 -10.13 -24.03
CA TYR A 223 6.94 -9.11 -24.99
C TYR A 223 6.91 -9.62 -26.44
N CYS A 224 7.21 -10.90 -26.68
CA CYS A 224 7.05 -11.52 -27.99
C CYS A 224 5.58 -11.58 -28.46
N SER A 225 4.64 -11.67 -27.52
CA SER A 225 3.20 -11.72 -27.84
C SER A 225 2.55 -10.33 -28.03
N ARG A 226 3.20 -9.26 -27.59
CA ARG A 226 2.67 -7.88 -27.62
C ARG A 226 3.17 -7.12 -28.86
N LEU A 227 2.39 -6.15 -29.34
CA LEU A 227 2.86 -5.23 -30.38
C LEU A 227 3.96 -4.31 -29.82
N ASN A 228 5.12 -4.26 -30.49
CA ASN A 228 6.32 -3.48 -30.12
C ASN A 228 6.17 -1.95 -30.27
N ILE A 229 4.98 -1.40 -30.05
CA ILE A 229 4.68 0.02 -30.26
C ILE A 229 4.70 0.73 -28.90
N PRO A 230 5.32 1.93 -28.76
CA PRO A 230 5.33 2.65 -27.49
C PRO A 230 3.90 2.93 -27.02
N PHE A 231 3.65 2.82 -25.71
CA PHE A 231 2.34 2.99 -25.07
C PHE A 231 1.43 4.10 -25.65
N PRO A 232 1.90 5.34 -25.95
CA PRO A 232 1.07 6.38 -26.55
C PRO A 232 0.57 6.07 -27.98
N PHE A 233 1.25 5.22 -28.74
CA PHE A 233 0.91 4.87 -30.13
C PHE A 233 0.14 3.55 -30.28
N VAL A 234 -0.02 2.80 -29.19
CA VAL A 234 -0.73 1.51 -29.16
C VAL A 234 -2.21 1.65 -29.52
N ILE A 235 -2.84 2.76 -29.13
CA ILE A 235 -4.25 3.05 -29.45
C ILE A 235 -4.46 3.14 -30.97
N PHE A 236 -3.55 3.83 -31.68
CA PHE A 236 -3.59 3.95 -33.13
C PHE A 236 -3.36 2.61 -33.83
N ALA A 237 -2.49 1.76 -33.29
CA ALA A 237 -2.25 0.42 -33.81
C ALA A 237 -3.44 -0.53 -33.65
N TYR A 238 -4.11 -0.51 -32.48
CA TYR A 238 -5.36 -1.25 -32.29
C TYR A 238 -6.48 -0.70 -33.18
N PHE A 239 -6.59 0.62 -33.33
CA PHE A 239 -7.55 1.23 -34.24
C PHE A 239 -7.31 0.75 -35.68
N TYR A 240 -6.06 0.78 -36.16
CA TYR A 240 -5.69 0.26 -37.48
C TYR A 240 -5.97 -1.25 -37.63
N MET A 241 -5.71 -2.06 -36.61
CA MET A 241 -6.05 -3.49 -36.63
C MET A 241 -7.56 -3.75 -36.66
N VAL A 242 -8.34 -3.01 -35.87
CA VAL A 242 -9.81 -3.11 -35.86
C VAL A 242 -10.36 -2.68 -37.21
N VAL A 243 -9.87 -1.57 -37.77
CA VAL A 243 -10.24 -1.12 -39.12
C VAL A 243 -9.85 -2.17 -40.16
N LYS A 244 -8.61 -2.67 -40.16
CA LYS A 244 -8.14 -3.74 -41.06
C LYS A 244 -8.99 -5.00 -40.93
N LYS A 245 -9.41 -5.38 -39.72
CA LYS A 245 -10.26 -6.56 -39.46
C LYS A 245 -11.71 -6.33 -39.86
N CYS A 246 -12.26 -5.14 -39.68
CA CYS A 246 -13.56 -4.75 -40.23
C CYS A 246 -13.53 -4.78 -41.76
N PHE A 247 -12.47 -4.27 -42.39
CA PHE A 247 -12.27 -4.35 -43.84
C PHE A 247 -12.04 -5.80 -44.33
N LYS A 248 -11.34 -6.65 -43.57
CA LYS A 248 -11.18 -8.10 -43.87
C LYS A 248 -12.45 -8.93 -43.61
N CYS A 249 -13.32 -8.50 -42.70
CA CYS A 249 -14.66 -9.08 -42.53
C CYS A 249 -15.59 -8.68 -43.69
N CYS A 250 -15.39 -7.50 -44.28
CA CYS A 250 -16.10 -7.07 -45.49
C CYS A 250 -15.52 -7.68 -46.78
N CYS A 251 -14.23 -8.03 -46.83
CA CYS A 251 -13.57 -8.68 -47.96
C CYS A 251 -13.03 -10.06 -47.57
N LYS A 252 -13.79 -11.11 -47.88
CA LYS A 252 -13.44 -12.52 -47.61
C LYS A 252 -12.23 -12.95 -48.46
N GLU A 253 -11.02 -12.79 -47.94
CA GLU A 253 -9.83 -13.44 -48.49
C GLU A 253 -8.91 -14.05 -47.42
N ARG A 254 -8.44 -15.25 -47.77
CA ARG A 254 -7.74 -16.26 -46.97
C ARG A 254 -6.24 -16.18 -47.29
N ASN A 255 -5.39 -15.78 -46.34
CA ASN A 255 -4.18 -16.52 -45.94
C ASN A 255 -3.27 -15.79 -44.94
N SER A 256 -2.40 -16.62 -44.38
CA SER A 256 -1.48 -16.56 -43.26
C SER A 256 -0.57 -15.33 -43.12
N GLU A 257 -0.35 -14.91 -41.88
CA GLU A 257 0.96 -14.39 -41.45
C GLU A 257 1.38 -15.15 -40.20
N SER A 258 2.43 -15.94 -40.36
CA SER A 258 3.24 -16.54 -39.30
C SER A 258 3.81 -15.43 -38.43
N SER A 259 3.61 -15.54 -37.12
CA SER A 259 4.18 -14.64 -36.13
C SER A 259 5.72 -14.63 -36.23
N VAL A 260 6.26 -13.49 -36.65
CA VAL A 260 7.70 -13.12 -36.75
C VAL A 260 8.50 -13.34 -35.45
N CYS A 261 7.83 -13.68 -34.34
CA CYS A 261 8.48 -13.91 -33.05
C CYS A 261 9.25 -15.24 -32.92
N CYS A 262 9.00 -16.25 -33.76
CA CYS A 262 9.75 -17.51 -33.65
C CYS A 262 11.18 -17.43 -34.19
N GLU A 263 11.49 -16.58 -35.17
CA GLU A 263 12.85 -16.53 -35.76
C GLU A 263 13.87 -15.83 -34.85
N TRP A 264 13.46 -14.81 -34.10
CA TRP A 264 14.36 -14.10 -33.17
C TRP A 264 14.73 -14.93 -31.93
N PHE A 265 13.85 -15.84 -31.50
CA PHE A 265 14.09 -16.69 -30.33
C PHE A 265 15.14 -17.79 -30.60
N VAL A 266 15.19 -18.32 -31.83
CA VAL A 266 16.20 -19.30 -32.26
C VAL A 266 17.59 -18.67 -32.31
N HIS A 267 17.71 -17.42 -32.80
CA HIS A 267 18.99 -16.73 -32.89
C HIS A 267 19.57 -16.30 -31.53
N LEU A 268 18.74 -15.98 -30.53
CA LEU A 268 19.22 -15.63 -29.19
C LEU A 268 19.56 -16.84 -28.30
N CYS A 269 18.93 -18.00 -28.51
CA CYS A 269 19.22 -19.21 -27.73
C CYS A 269 20.40 -20.04 -28.27
N LEU A 270 20.67 -20.02 -29.58
CA LEU A 270 21.79 -20.76 -30.19
C LEU A 270 23.09 -19.96 -30.32
N GLY A 271 23.08 -18.64 -30.08
CA GLY A 271 24.25 -17.76 -30.24
C GLY A 271 25.25 -17.71 -29.09
N SER A 272 25.28 -18.69 -28.19
CA SER A 272 26.22 -18.71 -27.05
C SER A 272 26.89 -20.07 -26.80
N GLN A 273 27.23 -20.78 -27.87
CA GLN A 273 28.26 -21.83 -27.84
C GLN A 273 29.14 -21.73 -29.08
N GLN A 274 30.11 -20.80 -29.02
CA GLN A 274 31.43 -20.94 -29.65
C GLN A 274 32.43 -20.14 -28.83
#